data_AF-A0A502GR29-F1
#
_entry.id   AF-A0A502GR29-F1
#
_cell.length_a   1.000
_cell.length_b   1.000
_cell.length_c   1.000
_cell.angle_alpha   90.00
_cell.angle_beta   90.00
_cell.angle_gamma   90.00
#
_symmetry.space_group_name_H-M   'P 1'
#
loop_
_entity.id
_entity.type
_entity.pdbx_description
1 polymer ?
#
loop_
_entity_poly.entity_id
_entity_poly.type
_entity_poly.pdbx_seq_one_letter_code
_entity_poly.pdbx_strand_id
1 'polypeptide(L)'
;IVPAAVRMDGQQLWHYFTQHAVDVFDSTPIQLQGLLEAGLGSSSGYQPQLALIGGDAISPLLWSRLQHITTSRFINVYGPTECTVDATACPIDAALSQPSIGHPIANTQLYILDPQGQPVPIGVTGQIHIAGAGVARGYLNRPALTAERFVTNPFSPDPHARMYCTGDLGRWLNDGSIEYLGRNDFLARHLAEYMLLSAFTTLDAPMANSTGPRWHRRWPSVAAGWDRRYLCSALCSTTVIAK
;
A
#
# COMPACT_ATOMS: atom_id res chain seq x y z
N ILE A 1 -2.74 18.49 16.86
CA ILE A 1 -3.88 17.84 16.15
C ILE A 1 -4.67 18.92 15.44
N VAL A 2 -4.84 18.85 14.12
CA VAL A 2 -5.62 19.85 13.35
C VAL A 2 -7.09 19.85 13.81
N PRO A 3 -7.71 21.01 14.10
CA PRO A 3 -9.11 21.09 14.47
C PRO A 3 -10.04 20.51 13.40
N ALA A 4 -11.08 19.76 13.80
CA ALA A 4 -11.97 19.06 12.86
C ALA A 4 -12.62 19.99 11.83
N ALA A 5 -13.03 21.20 12.24
CA ALA A 5 -13.66 22.20 11.38
C ALA A 5 -12.74 22.70 10.24
N VAL A 6 -11.42 22.55 10.40
CA VAL A 6 -10.41 23.06 9.45
C VAL A 6 -10.01 21.98 8.43
N ARG A 7 -10.13 20.69 8.76
CA ARG A 7 -9.53 19.58 7.98
C ARG A 7 -10.07 19.44 6.56
N MET A 8 -11.33 19.80 6.34
CA MET A 8 -12.03 19.55 5.07
C MET A 8 -12.02 20.76 4.12
N ASP A 9 -11.55 21.92 4.59
CA ASP A 9 -11.50 23.16 3.82
C ASP A 9 -10.03 23.45 3.44
N GLY A 10 -9.72 23.43 2.15
CA GLY A 10 -8.35 23.60 1.66
C GLY A 10 -7.71 24.94 2.04
N GLN A 11 -8.49 26.02 2.05
CA GLN A 11 -8.00 27.36 2.39
C GLN A 11 -7.72 27.49 3.89
N GLN A 12 -8.66 27.03 4.72
CA GLN A 12 -8.48 27.04 6.17
C GLN A 12 -7.33 26.12 6.60
N LEU A 13 -7.21 24.95 5.97
CA LEU A 13 -6.12 24.01 6.22
C LEU A 13 -4.77 24.58 5.80
N TRP A 14 -4.70 25.24 4.63
CA TRP A 14 -3.49 25.92 4.17
C TRP A 14 -3.08 27.07 5.09
N HIS A 15 -4.05 27.87 5.56
CA HIS A 15 -3.81 28.92 6.53
C HIS A 15 -3.24 28.35 7.84
N TYR A 16 -3.83 27.25 8.35
CA TYR A 16 -3.32 26.54 9.51
C TYR A 16 -1.87 26.05 9.29
N PHE A 17 -1.60 25.43 8.13
CA PHE A 17 -0.26 24.95 7.78
C PHE A 17 0.77 26.09 7.81
N THR A 18 0.41 27.24 7.23
CA THR A 18 1.26 28.43 7.18
C THR A 18 1.51 29.02 8.57
N GLN A 19 0.46 29.14 9.39
CA GLN A 19 0.56 29.68 10.75
C GLN A 19 1.41 28.82 11.69
N HIS A 20 1.34 27.51 11.50
CA HIS A 20 2.01 26.54 12.38
C HIS A 20 3.29 25.95 11.79
N ALA A 21 3.72 26.42 10.61
CA ALA A 21 4.90 25.95 9.90
C ALA A 21 4.98 24.40 9.81
N VAL A 22 3.93 23.78 9.27
CA VAL A 22 3.82 22.32 9.16
C VAL A 22 4.82 21.75 8.15
N ASP A 23 5.90 21.13 8.63
CA ASP A 23 6.92 20.56 7.73
C ASP A 23 6.45 19.28 7.03
N VAL A 24 5.65 18.44 7.71
CA VAL A 24 5.23 17.12 7.21
C VAL A 24 3.75 16.87 7.50
N PHE A 25 3.05 16.36 6.50
CA PHE A 25 1.65 15.95 6.63
C PHE A 25 1.33 14.70 5.81
N ASP A 26 0.24 14.05 6.18
CA ASP A 26 -0.37 12.93 5.45
C ASP A 26 -1.78 13.34 5.03
N SER A 27 -2.17 12.96 3.81
CA SER A 27 -3.44 13.36 3.20
C SER A 27 -3.94 12.35 2.17
N THR A 28 -5.24 12.39 1.91
CA THR A 28 -5.81 11.73 0.73
C THR A 28 -5.59 12.58 -0.52
N PRO A 29 -5.61 11.99 -1.73
CA PRO A 29 -5.52 12.74 -2.99
C PRO A 29 -6.54 13.87 -3.13
N ILE A 30 -7.73 13.75 -2.53
CA ILE A 30 -8.77 14.79 -2.56
C ILE A 30 -8.43 15.96 -1.64
N GLN A 31 -7.93 15.71 -0.43
CA GLN A 31 -7.50 16.77 0.49
C GLN A 31 -6.28 17.51 -0.07
N LEU A 32 -5.35 16.79 -0.70
CA LEU A 32 -4.20 17.37 -1.38
C LEU A 32 -4.61 18.35 -2.50
N GLN A 33 -5.65 18.02 -3.28
CA GLN A 33 -6.15 18.93 -4.31
C GLN A 33 -6.59 20.28 -3.73
N GLY A 34 -7.31 20.27 -2.61
CA GLY A 34 -7.68 21.51 -1.92
C GLY A 34 -6.47 22.33 -1.45
N LEU A 35 -5.40 21.68 -0.98
CA LEU A 35 -4.15 22.36 -0.61
C LEU A 35 -3.41 22.94 -1.82
N LEU A 36 -3.39 22.22 -2.94
CA LEU A 36 -2.82 22.66 -4.21
C LEU A 36 -3.56 23.87 -4.80
N GLU A 37 -4.87 23.94 -4.61
CA GLU A 37 -5.69 25.11 -4.96
C GLU A 37 -5.45 26.29 -4.02
N ALA A 38 -5.13 26.01 -2.75
CA ALA A 38 -4.94 27.03 -1.73
C ALA A 38 -3.55 27.68 -1.69
N GLY A 39 -2.51 27.01 -2.21
CA GLY A 39 -1.18 27.61 -2.32
C GLY A 39 0.01 26.65 -2.30
N LEU A 40 -0.23 25.35 -2.08
CA LEU A 40 0.82 24.33 -2.10
C LEU A 40 1.45 24.26 -3.51
N GLY A 41 2.77 24.47 -3.59
CA GLY A 41 3.54 24.47 -4.83
C GLY A 41 3.40 25.70 -5.74
N SER A 42 2.54 26.66 -5.40
CA SER A 42 2.31 27.87 -6.21
C SER A 42 2.64 29.18 -5.48
N SER A 43 2.58 29.19 -4.14
CA SER A 43 2.89 30.38 -3.34
C SER A 43 4.40 30.54 -3.09
N SER A 44 4.88 31.78 -3.11
CA SER A 44 6.31 32.14 -2.95
C SER A 44 6.82 32.10 -1.51
N GLY A 45 5.98 31.73 -0.55
CA GLY A 45 6.29 31.75 0.88
C GLY A 45 6.49 30.35 1.46
N TYR A 46 5.81 30.10 2.58
CA TYR A 46 5.81 28.83 3.27
C TYR A 46 5.39 27.67 2.34
N GLN A 47 6.12 26.56 2.40
CA GLN A 47 5.81 25.29 1.73
C GLN A 47 6.18 24.13 2.67
N PRO A 48 5.31 23.12 2.85
CA PRO A 48 5.66 21.93 3.60
C PRO A 48 6.77 21.16 2.87
N GLN A 49 7.64 20.49 3.63
CA GLN A 49 8.80 19.78 3.07
C GLN A 49 8.42 18.42 2.48
N LEU A 50 7.43 17.75 3.08
CA LEU A 50 7.04 16.38 2.71
C LEU A 50 5.54 16.17 2.88
N ALA A 51 4.92 15.60 1.85
CA ALA A 51 3.55 15.09 1.88
C ALA A 51 3.55 13.58 1.64
N LEU A 52 2.93 12.84 2.55
CA LEU A 52 2.50 11.46 2.31
C LEU A 52 1.10 11.49 1.73
N ILE A 53 0.86 10.67 0.71
CA ILE A 53 -0.41 10.66 -0.04
C ILE A 53 -0.87 9.22 -0.14
N GLY A 54 -2.01 8.92 0.47
CA GLY A 54 -2.50 7.55 0.53
C GLY A 54 -4.02 7.46 0.72
N GLY A 55 -4.50 6.24 0.89
CA GLY A 55 -5.93 5.94 1.11
C GLY A 55 -6.78 5.83 -0.16
N ASP A 56 -6.40 6.51 -1.24
CA ASP A 56 -7.04 6.38 -2.56
C ASP A 56 -5.98 6.41 -3.69
N ALA A 57 -6.36 5.92 -4.87
CA ALA A 57 -5.49 5.95 -6.04
C ALA A 57 -5.24 7.40 -6.53
N ILE A 58 -3.97 7.73 -6.81
CA ILE A 58 -3.60 9.01 -7.43
C ILE A 58 -3.89 8.94 -8.93
N SER A 59 -4.61 9.93 -9.46
CA SER A 59 -4.86 10.02 -10.91
C SER A 59 -3.58 10.41 -11.68
N PRO A 60 -3.41 9.97 -12.94
CA PRO A 60 -2.25 10.37 -13.75
C PRO A 60 -2.07 11.89 -13.89
N LEU A 61 -3.17 12.64 -13.92
CA LEU A 61 -3.14 14.10 -13.97
C LEU A 61 -2.57 14.71 -12.67
N LEU A 62 -3.05 14.24 -11.51
CA LEU A 62 -2.53 14.71 -10.22
C LEU A 62 -1.07 14.30 -10.06
N TRP A 63 -0.71 13.06 -10.40
CA TRP A 63 0.67 12.57 -10.40
C TRP A 63 1.59 13.48 -11.20
N SER A 64 1.23 13.76 -12.46
CA SER A 64 2.00 14.66 -13.33
C SER A 64 2.12 16.06 -12.74
N ARG A 65 1.05 16.62 -12.18
CA ARG A 65 1.12 17.93 -11.50
C ARG A 65 2.11 17.94 -10.35
N LEU A 66 2.12 16.90 -9.52
CA LEU A 66 3.03 16.80 -8.37
C LEU A 66 4.50 16.69 -8.78
N GLN A 67 4.81 16.02 -9.88
CA GLN A 67 6.18 15.92 -10.42
C GLN A 67 6.77 17.28 -10.81
N HIS A 68 5.94 18.29 -11.10
CA HIS A 68 6.39 19.63 -11.47
C HIS A 68 6.62 20.55 -10.26
N ILE A 69 6.20 20.13 -9.06
CA ILE A 69 6.38 20.92 -7.83
C ILE A 69 7.70 20.51 -7.19
N THR A 70 8.65 21.45 -7.14
CA THR A 70 10.01 21.20 -6.60
C THR A 70 10.20 21.73 -5.17
N THR A 71 9.26 22.54 -4.67
CA THR A 71 9.30 23.12 -3.32
C THR A 71 8.94 22.15 -2.21
N SER A 72 8.32 21.02 -2.56
CA SER A 72 7.86 19.98 -1.64
C SER A 72 8.15 18.60 -2.22
N ARG A 73 8.39 17.61 -1.36
CA ARG A 73 8.48 16.21 -1.78
C ARG A 73 7.14 15.51 -1.58
N PHE A 74 6.80 14.63 -2.50
CA PHE A 74 5.56 13.85 -2.45
C PHE A 74 5.90 12.37 -2.47
N ILE A 75 5.30 11.60 -1.57
CA ILE A 75 5.42 10.15 -1.52
C ILE A 75 4.01 9.57 -1.60
N ASN A 76 3.75 8.81 -2.65
CA ASN A 76 2.55 7.99 -2.72
C ASN A 76 2.77 6.76 -1.82
N VAL A 77 1.87 6.53 -0.89
CA VAL A 77 1.90 5.40 0.05
C VAL A 77 0.67 4.53 -0.15
N TYR A 78 0.84 3.23 0.03
CA TYR A 78 -0.25 2.27 -0.04
C TYR A 78 -0.12 1.27 1.09
N GLY A 79 -1.22 1.06 1.80
CA GLY A 79 -1.35 -0.04 2.73
C GLY A 79 -2.79 -0.15 3.23
N PRO A 80 -3.31 -1.39 3.36
CA PRO A 80 -4.56 -1.61 4.07
C PRO A 80 -4.33 -1.50 5.59
N THR A 81 -5.42 -1.25 6.34
CA THR A 81 -5.36 -1.16 7.81
C THR A 81 -4.79 -2.43 8.45
N GLU A 82 -5.06 -3.59 7.86
CA GLU A 82 -4.58 -4.90 8.26
C GLU A 82 -3.06 -5.08 8.13
N CYS A 83 -2.37 -4.14 7.48
CA CYS A 83 -0.92 -4.12 7.30
C CYS A 83 -0.24 -2.93 7.99
N THR A 84 -0.90 -2.32 8.97
CA THR A 84 -0.36 -1.22 9.79
C THR A 84 -0.02 0.02 8.96
N VAL A 85 -1.09 0.63 8.41
CA VAL A 85 -1.06 1.92 7.70
C VAL A 85 -0.54 1.78 6.28
N ASP A 86 0.78 1.69 6.12
CA ASP A 86 1.45 1.71 4.83
C ASP A 86 2.33 0.47 4.70
N ALA A 87 2.25 -0.19 3.56
CA ALA A 87 3.04 -1.35 3.20
C ALA A 87 4.07 -1.02 2.10
N THR A 88 3.77 -0.02 1.27
CA THR A 88 4.65 0.44 0.19
C THR A 88 4.76 1.96 0.16
N ALA A 89 5.85 2.44 -0.43
CA ALA A 89 6.08 3.86 -0.65
C ALA A 89 6.72 4.10 -2.02
N CYS A 90 6.30 5.19 -2.67
CA CYS A 90 6.77 5.61 -3.98
C CYS A 90 7.03 7.12 -4.00
N PRO A 91 8.29 7.57 -4.05
CA PRO A 91 8.59 8.96 -4.36
C PRO A 91 7.97 9.35 -5.70
N ILE A 92 7.21 10.44 -5.73
CA ILE A 92 6.65 10.98 -6.97
C ILE A 92 7.71 11.88 -7.58
N ASP A 93 8.49 11.34 -8.51
CA ASP A 93 9.51 12.06 -9.26
C ASP A 93 9.33 11.92 -10.77
N ALA A 94 10.06 12.71 -11.55
CA ALA A 94 9.94 12.77 -13.01
C ALA A 94 10.37 11.48 -13.74
N ALA A 95 10.96 10.49 -13.07
CA ALA A 95 11.38 9.24 -13.70
C ALA A 95 10.20 8.29 -13.97
N LEU A 96 9.09 8.45 -13.25
CA LEU A 96 7.90 7.59 -13.35
C LEU A 96 6.83 8.22 -14.23
N SER A 97 6.57 7.65 -15.40
CA SER A 97 5.56 8.19 -16.33
C SER A 97 4.11 7.92 -15.92
N GLN A 98 3.87 7.04 -14.96
CA GLN A 98 2.55 6.64 -14.47
C GLN A 98 2.54 6.49 -12.94
N PRO A 99 1.37 6.60 -12.29
CA PRO A 99 1.24 6.32 -10.87
C PRO A 99 1.68 4.90 -10.50
N SER A 100 2.47 4.80 -9.44
CA SER A 100 2.95 3.54 -8.86
C SER A 100 2.81 3.59 -7.36
N ILE A 101 2.53 2.45 -6.73
CA ILE A 101 2.57 2.31 -5.27
C ILE A 101 3.99 2.00 -4.77
N GLY A 102 4.96 1.87 -5.68
CA GLY A 102 6.38 1.81 -5.37
C GLY A 102 6.82 0.44 -4.87
N HIS A 103 7.67 0.45 -3.83
CA HIS A 103 8.32 -0.74 -3.29
C HIS A 103 7.88 -1.00 -1.84
N PRO A 104 7.99 -2.25 -1.35
CA PRO A 104 7.77 -2.56 0.06
C PRO A 104 8.61 -1.68 0.98
N ILE A 105 8.01 -1.18 2.07
CA ILE A 105 8.77 -0.54 3.15
C ILE A 105 9.58 -1.58 3.94
N ALA A 106 10.45 -1.10 4.83
CA ALA A 106 11.29 -1.98 5.65
C ALA A 106 10.48 -3.01 6.44
N ASN A 107 10.98 -4.24 6.49
CA ASN A 107 10.36 -5.40 7.16
C ASN A 107 9.00 -5.84 6.59
N THR A 108 8.65 -5.36 5.39
CA THR A 108 7.47 -5.78 4.63
C THR A 108 7.90 -6.60 3.42
N GLN A 109 7.12 -7.62 3.07
CA GLN A 109 7.26 -8.34 1.80
C GLN A 109 5.95 -8.23 1.02
N LEU A 110 6.04 -8.06 -0.31
CA LEU A 110 4.88 -8.12 -1.19
C LEU A 110 5.01 -9.29 -2.15
N TYR A 111 3.86 -9.90 -2.44
CA TYR A 111 3.71 -10.95 -3.43
C TYR A 111 2.54 -10.59 -4.34
N ILE A 112 2.69 -10.82 -5.64
CA ILE A 112 1.60 -10.72 -6.61
C ILE A 112 1.35 -12.15 -7.08
N LEU A 113 0.20 -12.69 -6.70
CA LEU A 113 -0.11 -14.11 -6.83
C LEU A 113 -1.27 -14.34 -7.81
N ASP A 114 -1.21 -15.46 -8.53
CA ASP A 114 -2.32 -15.98 -9.30
C ASP A 114 -3.39 -16.67 -8.41
N PRO A 115 -4.53 -17.12 -8.96
CA PRO A 115 -5.55 -17.82 -8.19
C PRO A 115 -5.10 -19.15 -7.55
N GLN A 116 -3.97 -19.71 -8.00
CA GLN A 116 -3.35 -20.93 -7.45
C GLN A 116 -2.31 -20.60 -6.36
N GLY A 117 -2.16 -19.33 -5.99
CA GLY A 117 -1.22 -18.87 -4.96
C GLY A 117 0.24 -18.87 -5.43
N GLN A 118 0.50 -18.91 -6.74
CA GLN A 118 1.85 -18.86 -7.30
C GLN A 118 2.24 -17.43 -7.70
N PRO A 119 3.51 -17.01 -7.51
CA PRO A 119 3.98 -15.71 -7.96
C PRO A 119 3.86 -15.55 -9.48
N VAL A 120 3.28 -14.44 -9.92
CA VAL A 120 3.16 -14.12 -11.34
C VAL A 120 4.44 -13.48 -11.90
N PRO A 121 4.72 -13.62 -13.22
CA PRO A 121 5.83 -12.91 -13.86
C PRO A 121 5.67 -11.37 -13.84
N ILE A 122 6.77 -10.66 -14.11
CA ILE A 122 6.76 -9.19 -14.29
C ILE A 122 5.77 -8.82 -15.40
N GLY A 123 4.98 -7.76 -15.17
CA GLY A 123 3.97 -7.26 -16.09
C GLY A 123 2.64 -8.02 -16.08
N VAL A 124 2.57 -9.19 -15.43
CA VAL A 124 1.34 -9.98 -15.31
C VAL A 124 0.54 -9.53 -14.10
N THR A 125 -0.76 -9.33 -14.30
CA THR A 125 -1.69 -8.98 -13.22
C THR A 125 -1.92 -10.16 -12.29
N GLY A 126 -1.87 -9.90 -10.99
CA GLY A 126 -2.30 -10.84 -9.96
C GLY A 126 -2.78 -10.11 -8.71
N GLN A 127 -3.12 -10.88 -7.68
CA GLN A 127 -3.61 -10.35 -6.41
C GLN A 127 -2.45 -9.98 -5.48
N ILE A 128 -2.53 -8.77 -4.92
CA ILE A 128 -1.53 -8.27 -3.98
C ILE A 128 -1.70 -8.96 -2.63
N HIS A 129 -0.62 -9.54 -2.13
CA HIS A 129 -0.50 -10.10 -0.78
C HIS A 129 0.64 -9.43 -0.04
N ILE A 130 0.44 -9.13 1.24
CA ILE A 130 1.42 -8.41 2.07
C ILE A 130 1.82 -9.31 3.25
N ALA A 131 3.11 -9.52 3.44
CA ALA A 131 3.67 -10.27 4.55
C ALA A 131 4.68 -9.41 5.35
N GLY A 132 5.14 -9.96 6.47
CA GLY A 132 6.19 -9.36 7.29
C GLY A 132 5.66 -8.76 8.58
N ALA A 133 6.45 -7.87 9.19
CA ALA A 133 6.21 -7.41 10.56
C ALA A 133 4.97 -6.53 10.70
N GLY A 134 4.52 -5.88 9.62
CA GLY A 134 3.34 -5.01 9.60
C GLY A 134 2.00 -5.75 9.56
N VAL A 135 1.98 -7.06 9.35
CA VAL A 135 0.73 -7.84 9.25
C VAL A 135 0.06 -7.96 10.62
N ALA A 136 -1.20 -7.52 10.70
CA ALA A 136 -1.98 -7.54 11.93
C ALA A 136 -2.22 -8.97 12.48
N ARG A 137 -2.61 -9.06 13.74
CA ARG A 137 -2.97 -10.34 14.36
C ARG A 137 -4.19 -10.99 13.70
N GLY A 138 -5.15 -10.18 13.27
CA GLY A 138 -6.41 -10.61 12.70
C GLY A 138 -7.55 -9.69 13.08
N TYR A 139 -8.77 -10.09 12.73
CA TYR A 139 -9.98 -9.37 13.07
C TYR A 139 -10.51 -9.77 14.45
N LEU A 140 -10.79 -8.77 15.29
CA LEU A 140 -11.31 -9.00 16.64
C LEU A 140 -12.64 -9.76 16.59
N ASN A 141 -12.74 -10.87 17.33
CA ASN A 141 -13.94 -11.71 17.42
C ASN A 141 -14.44 -12.24 16.07
N ARG A 142 -13.57 -12.36 15.06
CA ARG A 142 -13.91 -12.85 13.71
C ARG A 142 -12.85 -13.87 13.22
N PRO A 143 -12.74 -15.04 13.87
CA PRO A 143 -11.70 -16.03 13.53
C PRO A 143 -11.83 -16.59 12.11
N ALA A 144 -13.05 -16.80 11.61
CA ALA A 144 -13.28 -17.29 10.24
C ALA A 144 -12.75 -16.31 9.19
N LEU A 145 -13.13 -15.03 9.29
CA LEU A 145 -12.65 -13.97 8.40
C LEU A 145 -11.13 -13.76 8.54
N THR A 146 -10.61 -13.94 9.76
CA THR A 146 -9.15 -13.90 9.99
C THR A 146 -8.45 -15.02 9.24
N ALA A 147 -8.95 -16.25 9.31
CA ALA A 147 -8.36 -17.37 8.59
C ALA A 147 -8.47 -17.21 7.06
N GLU A 148 -9.56 -16.60 6.58
CA GLU A 148 -9.76 -16.30 5.15
C GLU A 148 -8.73 -15.28 4.63
N ARG A 149 -8.50 -14.20 5.38
CA ARG A 149 -7.66 -13.08 4.91
C ARG A 149 -6.20 -13.15 5.35
N PHE A 150 -5.89 -13.79 6.46
CA PHE A 150 -4.53 -13.93 7.01
C PHE A 150 -4.04 -15.36 6.83
N VAL A 151 -3.55 -15.65 5.63
CA VAL A 151 -3.16 -16.99 5.18
C VAL A 151 -1.69 -17.28 5.48
N THR A 152 -1.30 -18.55 5.47
CA THR A 152 0.11 -18.96 5.62
C THR A 152 0.96 -18.38 4.49
N ASN A 153 2.19 -17.93 4.78
CA ASN A 153 3.16 -17.51 3.78
C ASN A 153 4.06 -18.70 3.37
N PRO A 154 3.85 -19.36 2.22
CA PRO A 154 4.64 -20.51 1.80
C PRO A 154 6.06 -20.15 1.34
N PHE A 155 6.35 -18.85 1.18
CA PHE A 155 7.64 -18.34 0.70
C PHE A 155 8.59 -17.99 1.85
N SER A 156 8.12 -18.08 3.09
CA SER A 156 8.93 -17.87 4.29
C SER A 156 9.52 -19.20 4.79
N PRO A 157 10.76 -19.20 5.32
CA PRO A 157 11.30 -20.34 6.05
C PRO A 157 10.63 -20.53 7.42
N ASP A 158 9.97 -19.51 7.97
CA ASP A 158 9.21 -19.61 9.22
C ASP A 158 7.84 -20.25 8.96
N PRO A 159 7.53 -21.42 9.54
CA PRO A 159 6.26 -22.13 9.33
C PRO A 159 5.04 -21.38 9.89
N HIS A 160 5.26 -20.36 10.75
CA HIS A 160 4.20 -19.53 11.31
C HIS A 160 4.07 -18.17 10.62
N ALA A 161 4.87 -17.90 9.59
CA ALA A 161 4.75 -16.68 8.81
C ALA A 161 3.39 -16.63 8.12
N ARG A 162 2.78 -15.44 8.13
CA ARG A 162 1.48 -15.17 7.51
C ARG A 162 1.59 -14.04 6.50
N MET A 163 0.64 -14.01 5.59
CA MET A 163 0.42 -12.92 4.65
C MET A 163 -1.05 -12.52 4.64
N TYR A 164 -1.32 -11.24 4.45
CA TYR A 164 -2.64 -10.67 4.30
C TYR A 164 -3.04 -10.63 2.82
N CYS A 165 -4.20 -11.20 2.50
CA CYS A 165 -4.85 -11.14 1.19
C CYS A 165 -5.65 -9.84 1.07
N THR A 166 -5.08 -8.86 0.37
CA THR A 166 -5.61 -7.48 0.30
C THR A 166 -6.96 -7.39 -0.40
N GLY A 167 -7.21 -8.29 -1.37
CA GLY A 167 -8.32 -8.15 -2.30
C GLY A 167 -8.07 -7.12 -3.41
N ASP A 168 -6.83 -6.67 -3.59
CA ASP A 168 -6.43 -5.70 -4.61
C ASP A 168 -5.62 -6.37 -5.72
N LEU A 169 -5.69 -5.80 -6.92
CA LEU A 169 -4.92 -6.24 -8.09
C LEU A 169 -3.73 -5.32 -8.33
N GLY A 170 -2.63 -5.91 -8.77
CA GLY A 170 -1.47 -5.17 -9.22
C GLY A 170 -0.57 -6.00 -10.11
N ARG A 171 0.50 -5.39 -10.59
CA ARG A 171 1.58 -6.08 -11.30
C ARG A 171 2.93 -5.45 -11.00
N TRP A 172 3.97 -6.27 -11.05
CA TRP A 172 5.34 -5.80 -10.98
C TRP A 172 5.72 -5.09 -12.28
N LEU A 173 6.39 -3.95 -12.17
CA LEU A 173 7.05 -3.25 -13.26
C LEU A 173 8.51 -3.70 -13.39
N ASN A 174 9.15 -3.35 -14.51
CA ASN A 174 10.52 -3.77 -14.80
C ASN A 174 11.55 -3.22 -13.80
N ASP A 175 11.25 -2.10 -13.15
CA ASP A 175 12.07 -1.48 -12.10
C ASP A 175 11.79 -2.07 -10.70
N GLY A 176 10.93 -3.09 -10.61
CA GLY A 176 10.53 -3.73 -9.37
C GLY A 176 9.53 -2.92 -8.54
N SER A 177 9.01 -1.80 -9.05
CA SER A 177 7.88 -1.10 -8.43
C SER A 177 6.55 -1.78 -8.80
N ILE A 178 5.46 -1.39 -8.15
CA ILE A 178 4.15 -2.02 -8.34
C ILE A 178 3.15 -1.00 -8.90
N GLU A 179 2.50 -1.38 -9.99
CA GLU A 179 1.31 -0.69 -10.49
C GLU A 179 0.07 -1.26 -9.81
N TYR A 180 -0.73 -0.38 -9.21
CA TYR A 180 -2.01 -0.73 -8.62
C TYR A 180 -3.12 -0.65 -9.69
N LEU A 181 -3.94 -1.70 -9.78
CA LEU A 181 -4.95 -1.86 -10.84
C LEU A 181 -6.40 -1.83 -10.32
N GLY A 182 -6.59 -1.56 -9.03
CA GLY A 182 -7.92 -1.50 -8.42
C GLY A 182 -8.26 -2.73 -7.57
N ARG A 183 -9.50 -2.73 -7.06
CA ARG A 183 -10.02 -3.84 -6.26
C ARG A 183 -10.44 -5.01 -7.12
N ASN A 184 -10.23 -6.20 -6.58
CA ASN A 184 -10.67 -7.46 -7.17
C ASN A 184 -12.11 -7.79 -6.75
N ASP A 185 -13.08 -6.96 -7.13
CA ASP A 185 -14.47 -7.06 -6.67
C ASP A 185 -15.22 -8.30 -7.22
N PHE A 186 -14.61 -9.03 -8.17
CA PHE A 186 -15.13 -10.29 -8.70
C PHE A 186 -14.69 -11.54 -7.91
N LEU A 187 -13.48 -11.58 -7.35
CA LEU A 187 -12.97 -12.77 -6.65
C LEU A 187 -13.44 -12.92 -5.20
N ALA A 188 -13.82 -11.83 -4.53
CA ALA A 188 -14.44 -11.91 -3.20
C ALA A 188 -15.76 -12.72 -3.21
N ARG A 189 -16.46 -12.74 -4.35
CA ARG A 189 -17.71 -13.48 -4.51
C ARG A 189 -17.47 -14.97 -4.78
N HIS A 190 -16.40 -15.30 -5.52
CA HIS A 190 -16.10 -16.68 -5.90
C HIS A 190 -15.33 -17.47 -4.84
N LEU A 191 -14.52 -16.87 -3.96
CA LEU A 191 -13.86 -17.65 -2.89
C LEU A 191 -14.86 -18.22 -1.87
N ALA A 192 -15.95 -17.49 -1.57
CA ALA A 192 -17.04 -18.02 -0.77
C ALA A 192 -17.79 -19.17 -1.47
N GLU A 193 -17.97 -19.07 -2.79
CA GLU A 193 -18.67 -20.07 -3.60
C GLU A 193 -17.81 -21.32 -3.83
N TYR A 194 -16.50 -21.16 -4.11
CA TYR A 194 -15.53 -22.25 -4.24
C TYR A 194 -15.26 -22.98 -2.92
N MET A 195 -15.24 -22.29 -1.77
CA MET A 195 -15.16 -22.96 -0.47
C MET A 195 -16.42 -23.78 -0.16
N LEU A 196 -17.60 -23.31 -0.58
CA LEU A 196 -18.84 -24.10 -0.46
C LEU A 196 -18.85 -25.30 -1.43
N LEU A 197 -18.39 -25.14 -2.67
CA LEU A 197 -18.34 -26.21 -3.66
C LEU A 197 -17.28 -27.29 -3.34
N SER A 198 -16.12 -26.91 -2.80
CA SER A 198 -15.06 -27.85 -2.42
C SER A 198 -15.35 -28.65 -1.14
N ALA A 199 -16.22 -28.12 -0.26
CA ALA A 199 -16.72 -28.86 0.90
C ALA A 199 -17.72 -29.98 0.51
N PHE A 200 -18.37 -29.90 -0.65
CA PHE A 200 -19.26 -30.96 -1.16
C PHE A 200 -18.53 -32.04 -1.97
N THR A 201 -17.36 -31.75 -2.54
CA THR A 201 -16.64 -32.68 -3.43
C THR A 201 -15.53 -33.48 -2.75
N THR A 202 -15.20 -33.20 -1.48
CA THR A 202 -14.11 -33.86 -0.73
C THR A 202 -14.53 -35.12 0.04
N LEU A 203 -15.69 -35.73 -0.29
CA LEU A 203 -16.07 -37.02 0.29
C LEU A 203 -15.59 -38.26 -0.47
N ASP A 204 -14.94 -38.15 -1.64
CA ASP A 204 -14.42 -39.33 -2.33
C ASP A 204 -13.08 -39.10 -3.06
N ALA A 205 -12.13 -39.99 -2.77
CA ALA A 205 -10.97 -40.41 -3.58
C ALA A 205 -9.56 -39.85 -3.26
N PRO A 206 -8.49 -40.67 -3.45
CA PRO A 206 -7.31 -40.71 -2.59
C PRO A 206 -6.01 -40.15 -3.20
N MET A 207 -5.02 -40.05 -2.32
CA MET A 207 -3.67 -39.49 -2.46
C MET A 207 -2.86 -40.03 -3.67
N ALA A 208 -2.23 -39.12 -4.41
CA ALA A 208 -1.14 -39.43 -5.33
C ALA A 208 0.02 -38.43 -5.18
N ASN A 209 1.22 -39.01 -5.12
CA ASN A 209 2.52 -38.41 -4.85
C ASN A 209 3.15 -37.87 -6.15
N SER A 210 3.73 -36.68 -6.19
CA SER A 210 4.83 -36.38 -7.13
C SER A 210 5.68 -35.17 -6.73
N THR A 211 6.98 -35.36 -6.89
CA THR A 211 8.09 -34.45 -6.61
C THR A 211 8.33 -33.48 -7.77
N GLY A 212 8.51 -32.19 -7.48
CA GLY A 212 8.90 -31.14 -8.44
C GLY A 212 10.03 -30.22 -7.92
N PRO A 213 10.79 -29.55 -8.81
CA PRO A 213 12.16 -29.08 -8.54
C PRO A 213 12.26 -27.75 -7.76
N ARG A 214 13.35 -27.61 -7.00
CA ARG A 214 13.70 -26.43 -6.19
C ARG A 214 14.20 -25.27 -7.06
N TRP A 215 13.53 -24.14 -7.01
CA TRP A 215 14.03 -22.86 -7.51
C TRP A 215 14.56 -22.02 -6.34
N HIS A 216 15.88 -21.94 -6.20
CA HIS A 216 16.53 -20.97 -5.31
C HIS A 216 17.13 -19.84 -6.15
N ARG A 217 16.55 -18.64 -6.06
CA ARG A 217 17.29 -17.38 -6.32
C ARG A 217 16.99 -16.39 -5.20
N ARG A 218 18.04 -16.04 -4.47
CA ARG A 218 18.07 -14.92 -3.51
C ARG A 218 17.98 -13.61 -4.27
N TRP A 219 17.05 -12.75 -3.88
CA TRP A 219 17.02 -11.34 -4.30
C TRP A 219 17.98 -10.53 -3.44
N PRO A 220 18.83 -9.65 -4.00
CA PRO A 220 19.67 -8.76 -3.21
C PRO A 220 18.82 -7.68 -2.54
N SER A 221 19.04 -7.47 -1.24
CA SER A 221 18.48 -6.38 -0.47
C SER A 221 19.03 -5.03 -0.96
N VAL A 222 18.21 -4.22 -1.62
CA VAL A 222 18.52 -2.81 -1.88
C VAL A 222 17.77 -1.96 -0.85
N ALA A 223 18.30 -1.96 0.37
CA ALA A 223 17.82 -1.09 1.45
C ALA A 223 19.02 -0.58 2.25
N ALA A 224 19.83 0.28 1.64
CA ALA A 224 20.86 1.04 2.34
C ALA A 224 20.65 2.53 1.99
N GLY A 225 20.05 3.30 2.93
CA GLY A 225 19.94 4.75 2.78
C GLY A 225 18.79 5.46 3.51
N TRP A 226 17.85 4.76 4.15
CA TRP A 226 16.69 5.41 4.75
C TRP A 226 16.86 5.64 6.27
N ASP A 227 16.86 6.92 6.68
CA ASP A 227 16.82 7.36 8.08
C ASP A 227 15.50 6.88 8.74
N ARG A 228 15.62 6.14 9.83
CA ARG A 228 14.55 5.37 10.50
C ARG A 228 13.51 6.24 11.25
N ARG A 229 13.55 7.56 11.10
CA ARG A 229 12.79 8.50 11.95
C ARG A 229 11.42 8.93 11.42
N TYR A 230 10.97 8.45 10.26
CA TYR A 230 9.81 9.04 9.56
C TYR A 230 8.63 8.11 9.27
N LEU A 231 8.63 6.86 9.77
CA LEU A 231 7.55 5.90 9.49
C LEU A 231 6.85 5.47 10.78
N CYS A 232 5.90 6.31 11.24
CA CYS A 232 4.84 5.90 12.16
C CYS A 232 3.68 6.89 12.07
N SER A 233 2.58 6.54 11.39
CA SER A 233 1.35 7.33 11.38
C SER A 233 0.14 6.42 11.31
N ALA A 234 -0.27 5.86 12.46
CA ALA A 234 -1.50 5.09 12.55
C ALA A 234 -2.74 5.98 12.67
N LEU A 235 -3.73 5.64 11.84
CA LEU A 235 -5.14 6.04 11.86
C LEU A 235 -5.47 7.40 11.22
N CYS A 236 -6.17 7.30 10.08
CA CYS A 236 -6.92 8.31 9.34
C CYS A 236 -7.43 9.49 10.21
N SER A 237 -6.56 10.48 10.39
CA SER A 237 -6.78 11.80 10.98
C SER A 237 -5.49 12.56 10.73
N THR A 238 -5.41 13.34 9.63
CA THR A 238 -4.25 14.15 9.19
C THR A 238 -3.19 14.30 10.30
N THR A 239 -2.21 13.39 10.30
CA THR A 239 -1.13 13.41 11.28
C THR A 239 -0.22 14.54 10.86
N VAL A 240 -0.22 15.62 11.64
CA VAL A 240 0.65 16.78 11.44
C VAL A 240 1.83 16.65 12.37
N ILE A 241 3.03 16.58 11.79
CA ILE A 241 4.29 16.64 12.54
C ILE A 241 4.87 18.04 12.30
N ALA A 242 4.75 18.90 13.30
CA ALA A 242 5.41 20.20 13.36
C ALA A 242 6.59 20.13 14.36
N LYS A 243 7.62 20.96 14.17
CA LYS A 243 8.69 21.13 15.15
C LYS A 243 8.22 21.83 16.41
#